data_AF-A0A8T3WEH6-F1
#
_entry.id   AF-A0A8T3WEH6-F1
#
_cell.length_a   1.000
_cell.length_b   1.000
_cell.length_c   1.000
_cell.angle_alpha   90.00
_cell.angle_beta   90.00
_cell.angle_gamma   90.00
#
_symmetry.space_group_name_H-M   'P 1'
#
loop_
_entity.id
_entity.type
_entity.pdbx_description
1 polymer ?
#
loop_
_entity_poly.entity_id
_entity_poly.type
_entity_poly.pdbx_seq_one_letter_code
_entity_poly.pdbx_strand_id
1 'polypeptide(L)'
;MVKQTLTQIEPEARKLRDMVDELRNQLADAENSLEGYVDRCPHNFNVSYDPIHHEGYTMPADGAGSDYRPSFYVSPRTEERWKRECSRCGLLEYTTQVEQEVHRKPKW
;
A
#
# COMPACT_ATOMS: atom_id res chain seq x y z
N MET A 1 -39.30 19.19 37.71
CA MET A 1 -39.46 18.12 36.69
C MET A 1 -39.31 18.73 35.32
N VAL A 2 -38.41 18.20 34.48
CA VAL A 2 -38.09 18.81 33.18
C VAL A 2 -39.16 18.43 32.15
N LYS A 3 -40.19 19.27 32.02
CA LYS A 3 -40.99 19.33 30.80
C LYS A 3 -40.18 20.07 29.73
N GLN A 4 -39.11 19.44 29.22
CA GLN A 4 -38.67 19.77 27.85
C GLN A 4 -39.89 19.52 26.97
N THR A 5 -40.43 20.60 26.41
CA THR A 5 -41.77 20.56 25.82
C THR A 5 -41.78 19.61 24.65
N LEU A 6 -42.82 18.79 24.53
CA LEU A 6 -43.00 17.88 23.40
C LEU A 6 -42.88 18.65 22.06
N THR A 7 -43.36 19.88 22.01
CA THR A 7 -43.25 20.83 20.88
C THR A 7 -41.85 21.43 20.63
N GLN A 8 -40.84 21.11 21.45
CA GLN A 8 -39.40 21.36 21.16
C GLN A 8 -38.64 20.05 20.92
N ILE A 9 -39.00 18.97 21.61
CA ILE A 9 -38.53 17.62 21.29
C ILE A 9 -38.99 17.21 19.88
N GLU A 10 -40.18 17.62 19.44
CA GLU A 10 -40.70 17.41 18.09
C GLU A 10 -39.78 18.03 17.01
N PRO A 11 -39.48 19.34 16.99
CA PRO A 11 -38.57 19.92 16.01
C PRO A 11 -37.09 19.55 16.21
N GLU A 12 -36.61 19.26 17.43
CA GLU A 12 -35.22 18.84 17.66
C GLU A 12 -35.00 17.36 17.29
N ALA A 13 -35.85 16.45 17.77
CA ALA A 13 -35.84 15.06 17.32
C ALA A 13 -36.28 14.91 15.85
N ARG A 14 -36.97 15.90 15.26
CA ARG A 14 -37.14 15.99 13.80
C ARG A 14 -35.82 16.34 13.12
N LYS A 15 -35.15 17.44 13.47
CA LYS A 15 -33.80 17.78 12.93
C LYS A 15 -32.80 16.62 13.05
N LEU A 16 -32.83 15.89 14.17
CA LEU A 16 -31.97 14.73 14.40
C LEU A 16 -32.38 13.51 13.57
N ARG A 17 -33.67 13.34 13.22
CA ARG A 17 -34.13 12.33 12.25
C ARG A 17 -33.76 12.74 10.83
N ASP A 18 -34.05 13.99 10.43
CA ASP A 18 -33.73 14.57 9.13
C ASP A 18 -32.21 14.41 8.82
N MET A 19 -31.35 14.67 9.82
CA MET A 19 -29.89 14.49 9.71
C MET A 19 -29.46 13.02 9.68
N VAL A 20 -30.17 12.11 10.37
CA VAL A 20 -29.91 10.66 10.30
C VAL A 20 -30.28 10.09 8.94
N ASP A 21 -31.34 10.60 8.30
CA ASP A 21 -31.79 10.14 6.99
C ASP A 21 -30.90 10.67 5.85
N GLU A 22 -30.37 11.89 5.96
CA GLU A 22 -29.34 12.41 5.03
C GLU A 22 -28.05 11.56 5.05
N LEU A 23 -27.54 11.24 6.24
CA LEU A 23 -26.31 10.45 6.40
C LEU A 23 -26.45 9.00 5.88
N ARG A 24 -27.67 8.45 5.83
CA ARG A 24 -27.95 7.13 5.25
C ARG A 24 -27.80 7.11 3.73
N ASN A 25 -28.19 8.18 3.05
CA ASN A 25 -28.06 8.29 1.59
C ASN A 25 -26.58 8.36 1.18
N GLN A 26 -25.81 9.23 1.85
CA GLN A 26 -24.38 9.42 1.59
C GLN A 26 -23.56 8.13 1.81
N LEU A 27 -23.96 7.29 2.76
CA LEU A 27 -23.36 5.97 2.98
C LEU A 27 -23.61 5.03 1.79
N ALA A 28 -24.84 4.94 1.30
CA ALA A 28 -25.18 4.09 0.15
C ALA A 28 -24.46 4.54 -1.13
N ASP A 29 -24.32 5.85 -1.37
CA ASP A 29 -23.57 6.39 -2.51
C ASP A 29 -22.07 6.06 -2.42
N ALA A 30 -21.49 6.11 -1.22
CA ALA A 30 -20.11 5.72 -0.97
C ALA A 30 -19.90 4.20 -1.11
N GLU A 31 -20.84 3.37 -0.66
CA GLU A 31 -20.81 1.92 -0.83
C GLU A 31 -20.92 1.52 -2.30
N ASN A 32 -21.84 2.09 -3.09
CA ASN A 32 -21.89 1.88 -4.55
C ASN A 32 -20.61 2.37 -5.25
N SER A 33 -20.03 3.48 -4.77
CA SER A 33 -18.76 3.99 -5.31
C SER A 33 -17.58 3.06 -5.00
N LEU A 34 -17.55 2.45 -3.81
CA LEU A 34 -16.51 1.54 -3.34
C LEU A 34 -16.69 0.12 -3.89
N GLU A 35 -17.88 -0.45 -3.94
CA GLU A 35 -18.14 -1.72 -4.61
C GLU A 35 -17.82 -1.59 -6.10
N GLY A 36 -18.31 -0.50 -6.73
CA GLY A 36 -17.88 -0.12 -8.06
C GLY A 36 -16.36 0.01 -8.17
N TYR A 37 -15.66 0.61 -7.19
CA TYR A 37 -14.19 0.67 -7.21
C TYR A 37 -13.58 -0.73 -7.08
N VAL A 38 -14.06 -1.58 -6.15
CA VAL A 38 -13.55 -2.93 -5.84
C VAL A 38 -13.80 -3.94 -6.97
N ASP A 39 -14.87 -3.78 -7.75
CA ASP A 39 -15.10 -4.46 -9.03
C ASP A 39 -14.28 -3.86 -10.19
N ARG A 40 -13.93 -2.58 -10.11
CA ARG A 40 -12.94 -1.91 -11.00
C ARG A 40 -11.49 -2.07 -10.51
N CYS A 41 -11.24 -2.87 -9.47
CA CYS A 41 -9.93 -3.01 -8.85
C CYS A 41 -9.23 -4.35 -9.20
N PRO A 42 -7.87 -4.40 -9.15
CA PRO A 42 -7.11 -5.67 -9.21
C PRO A 42 -6.27 -6.17 -7.97
N HIS A 43 -6.59 -5.99 -6.66
CA HIS A 43 -5.77 -6.31 -5.42
C HIS A 43 -6.29 -7.45 -4.32
N ASN A 44 -5.59 -8.49 -3.83
CA ASN A 44 -5.75 -9.41 -2.68
C ASN A 44 -4.36 -10.07 -2.46
N PHE A 45 -3.48 -9.54 -1.58
CA PHE A 45 -2.00 -9.62 -1.72
C PHE A 45 -1.43 -11.04 -1.72
N ASN A 46 -1.04 -11.51 -2.93
CA ASN A 46 -0.13 -12.61 -3.15
C ASN A 46 1.32 -12.10 -3.08
N VAL A 47 2.20 -12.82 -2.38
CA VAL A 47 3.57 -12.37 -2.11
C VAL A 47 4.57 -13.36 -2.69
N SER A 48 5.62 -12.85 -3.33
CA SER A 48 6.68 -13.67 -3.93
C SER A 48 8.07 -13.14 -3.64
N TYR A 49 9.02 -14.05 -3.49
CA TYR A 49 10.44 -13.74 -3.36
C TYR A 49 11.02 -13.35 -4.73
N ASP A 50 11.77 -12.27 -4.78
CA ASP A 50 12.14 -11.55 -6.01
C ASP A 50 13.55 -10.94 -5.87
N PRO A 51 14.59 -11.75 -5.60
CA PRO A 51 15.94 -11.27 -5.29
C PRO A 51 16.66 -10.70 -6.52
N ILE A 52 17.65 -9.84 -6.26
CA ILE A 52 18.44 -9.14 -7.27
C ILE A 52 19.88 -9.63 -7.19
N HIS A 53 20.36 -10.35 -8.20
CA HIS A 53 21.77 -10.74 -8.28
C HIS A 53 22.58 -9.70 -9.06
N HIS A 54 23.81 -9.46 -8.61
CA HIS A 54 24.81 -8.59 -9.22
C HIS A 54 26.07 -9.41 -9.44
N GLU A 55 26.51 -9.53 -10.69
CA GLU A 55 27.77 -10.18 -11.01
C GLU A 55 28.97 -9.33 -10.57
N GLY A 56 30.15 -9.96 -10.47
CA GLY A 56 31.38 -9.26 -10.16
C GLY A 56 32.06 -8.72 -11.41
N TYR A 57 32.46 -7.45 -11.39
CA TYR A 57 32.92 -6.72 -12.56
C TYR A 57 34.05 -5.75 -12.21
N THR A 58 34.88 -5.40 -13.20
CA THR A 58 35.93 -4.37 -13.04
C THR A 58 35.32 -2.98 -13.25
N MET A 59 35.35 -2.12 -12.22
CA MET A 59 35.15 -0.69 -12.43
C MET A 59 36.37 -0.12 -13.17
N PRO A 60 36.17 0.68 -14.25
CA PRO A 60 37.27 1.30 -14.98
C PRO A 60 37.90 2.45 -14.18
N ALA A 61 39.01 2.97 -14.70
CA ALA A 61 39.63 4.18 -14.19
C ALA A 61 38.89 5.44 -14.65
N ASP A 62 38.88 6.50 -13.83
CA ASP A 62 38.23 7.78 -14.13
C ASP A 62 38.99 8.99 -13.55
N GLY A 63 38.50 10.21 -13.79
CA GLY A 63 39.15 11.46 -13.36
C GLY A 63 40.33 11.89 -14.25
N ALA A 64 40.99 12.99 -13.89
CA ALA A 64 42.11 13.56 -14.64
C ALA A 64 43.07 14.35 -13.74
N GLY A 65 44.35 14.42 -14.11
CA GLY A 65 45.37 15.10 -13.31
C GLY A 65 45.58 14.43 -11.95
N SER A 66 45.50 15.20 -10.87
CA SER A 66 45.53 14.70 -9.48
C SER A 66 44.35 13.79 -9.14
N ASP A 67 43.22 13.97 -9.83
CA ASP A 67 41.94 13.40 -9.43
C ASP A 67 41.67 12.06 -10.14
N TYR A 68 42.70 11.50 -10.79
CA TYR A 68 42.65 10.23 -11.50
C TYR A 68 42.61 9.04 -10.53
N ARG A 69 41.64 8.15 -10.72
CA ARG A 69 41.40 6.95 -9.91
C ARG A 69 41.55 5.70 -10.78
N PRO A 70 42.31 4.66 -10.36
CA PRO A 70 42.55 3.47 -11.16
C PRO A 70 41.40 2.45 -11.11
N SER A 71 41.38 1.54 -12.09
CA SER A 71 40.39 0.45 -12.21
C SER A 71 40.57 -0.67 -11.18
N PHE A 72 39.48 -1.24 -10.65
CA PHE A 72 39.51 -2.37 -9.71
C PHE A 72 38.30 -3.31 -9.82
N TYR A 73 38.47 -4.57 -9.41
CA TYR A 73 37.40 -5.58 -9.46
C TYR A 73 36.49 -5.54 -8.23
N VAL A 74 35.18 -5.58 -8.48
CA VAL A 74 34.09 -5.66 -7.50
C VAL A 74 33.55 -7.08 -7.51
N SER A 75 33.39 -7.71 -6.34
CA SER A 75 32.86 -9.08 -6.22
C SER A 75 31.35 -9.15 -6.45
N PRO A 76 30.82 -10.30 -6.91
CA PRO A 76 29.37 -10.51 -7.04
C PRO A 76 28.65 -10.45 -5.69
N ARG A 77 27.39 -10.04 -5.68
CA ARG A 77 26.50 -10.07 -4.50
C ARG A 77 25.05 -10.33 -4.89
N THR A 78 24.22 -10.73 -3.93
CA THR A 78 22.75 -10.81 -4.12
C THR A 78 22.07 -9.96 -3.05
N GLU A 79 21.18 -9.08 -3.48
CA GLU A 79 20.30 -8.29 -2.63
C GLU A 79 18.94 -8.98 -2.54
N GLU A 80 18.34 -8.97 -1.35
CA GLU A 80 17.10 -9.70 -1.09
C GLU A 80 15.89 -8.77 -1.13
N ARG A 81 14.94 -9.09 -1.99
CA ARG A 81 13.70 -8.33 -2.19
C ARG A 81 12.51 -9.28 -2.29
N TRP A 82 11.37 -8.80 -1.85
CA TRP A 82 10.06 -9.43 -2.02
C TRP A 82 9.12 -8.43 -2.71
N LYS A 83 8.16 -8.96 -3.47
CA LYS A 83 7.07 -8.18 -4.05
C LYS A 83 5.75 -8.75 -3.60
N ARG A 84 4.78 -7.87 -3.32
CA ARG A 84 3.38 -8.25 -3.10
C ARG A 84 2.49 -7.59 -4.14
N GLU A 85 1.70 -8.43 -4.80
CA GLU A 85 0.74 -8.09 -5.84
C GLU A 85 -0.61 -8.67 -5.42
N CYS A 86 -1.65 -7.86 -5.40
CA CYS A 86 -2.96 -8.27 -4.90
C CYS A 86 -3.78 -8.74 -6.21
N SER A 87 -4.94 -9.44 -6.16
CA SER A 87 -5.94 -9.70 -7.26
C SER A 87 -7.43 -9.15 -7.25
N ARG A 88 -8.05 -8.58 -6.18
CA ARG A 88 -9.30 -7.70 -6.09
C ARG A 88 -9.17 -6.16 -5.71
N CYS A 89 -8.82 -5.66 -4.51
CA CYS A 89 -8.14 -4.40 -4.02
C CYS A 89 -7.69 -3.17 -4.95
N GLY A 90 -6.82 -3.23 -6.01
CA GLY A 90 -6.13 -2.09 -6.73
C GLY A 90 -4.55 -1.77 -6.81
N LEU A 91 -3.47 -2.59 -6.52
CA LEU A 91 -2.06 -2.14 -6.25
C LEU A 91 -0.92 -3.22 -6.25
N LEU A 92 0.36 -2.78 -6.37
CA LEU A 92 1.63 -3.53 -6.36
C LEU A 92 2.70 -2.87 -5.45
N GLU A 93 3.43 -3.64 -4.62
CA GLU A 93 4.40 -3.11 -3.65
C GLU A 93 5.68 -3.97 -3.53
N TYR A 94 6.82 -3.34 -3.23
CA TYR A 94 8.13 -3.98 -3.07
C TYR A 94 8.72 -3.70 -1.68
N THR A 95 9.37 -4.69 -1.07
CA THR A 95 10.12 -4.54 0.18
C THR A 95 11.48 -5.22 0.13
N THR A 96 12.48 -4.55 0.70
CA THR A 96 13.79 -5.11 1.08
C THR A 96 13.90 -5.33 2.60
N GLN A 97 12.91 -4.89 3.37
CA GLN A 97 12.81 -5.15 4.81
C GLN A 97 12.17 -6.52 5.04
N VAL A 98 12.87 -7.35 5.80
CA VAL A 98 12.56 -8.78 6.03
C VAL A 98 11.66 -8.98 7.27
N GLU A 99 11.27 -7.90 7.96
CA GLU A 99 10.50 -8.01 9.19
C GLU A 99 9.03 -8.36 8.93
N GLN A 100 8.78 -9.66 9.14
CA GLN A 100 7.50 -10.33 9.39
C GLN A 100 6.73 -10.84 8.14
N GLU A 101 6.58 -12.16 8.13
CA GLU A 101 5.65 -12.98 7.32
C GLU A 101 5.78 -12.99 5.78
N VAL A 102 6.87 -13.58 5.27
CA VAL A 102 6.74 -14.62 4.23
C VAL A 102 7.61 -15.83 4.58
N HIS A 103 7.00 -17.00 4.66
CA HIS A 103 7.72 -18.25 4.87
C HIS A 103 8.47 -18.73 3.62
N ARG A 104 9.72 -19.17 3.82
CA ARG A 104 10.54 -20.00 2.91
C ARG A 104 10.94 -19.36 1.57
N LYS A 105 12.22 -18.98 1.47
CA LYS A 105 12.94 -19.11 0.20
C LYS A 105 12.85 -20.58 -0.25
N PRO A 106 12.60 -20.89 -1.53
CA PRO A 106 12.76 -22.25 -2.03
C PRO A 106 14.24 -22.64 -1.92
N LYS A 107 14.50 -23.77 -1.26
CA LYS A 107 15.83 -24.41 -1.32
C LYS A 107 15.91 -25.22 -2.62
N TRP A 108 16.93 -24.92 -3.41
CA TRP A 108 17.44 -25.77 -4.48
C TRP A 108 18.72 -26.44 -3.97
#